data_AF-A0A7V0LSA1-F1
#
_entry.id   AF-A0A7V0LSA1-F1
#
_cell.length_a   1.000
_cell.length_b   1.000
_cell.length_c   1.000
_cell.angle_alpha   90.00
_cell.angle_beta   90.00
_cell.angle_gamma   90.00
#
_symmetry.space_group_name_H-M   'P 1'
#
loop_
_entity.id
_entity.type
_entity.pdbx_description
1 polymer ?
#
loop_
_entity_poly.entity_id
_entity_poly.type
_entity_poly.pdbx_seq_one_letter_code
_entity_poly.pdbx_strand_id
1 'polypeptide(L)' 'NSGPNTNGSQFFICLEDVGLPHAYTIFGKVTEGMDAVDAIATTPLHGERPAEDAFIRSCDVSAG' A
#
# COMPACT_ATOMS: atom_id res chain seq x y z
N ASN A 1 7.20 -0.61 -8.49
CA ASN A 1 8.33 -0.55 -9.45
C ASN A 1 7.90 -1.26 -10.73
N SER A 2 8.62 -1.05 -11.83
CA SER A 2 8.42 -1.69 -13.12
C SER A 2 9.63 -2.54 -13.52
N GLY A 3 10.32 -3.13 -12.51
CA GLY A 3 11.57 -3.86 -12.66
C GLY A 3 12.73 -3.33 -11.81
N PRO A 4 13.91 -3.96 -11.86
CA PRO A 4 15.09 -3.55 -11.08
C PRO A 4 15.43 -2.07 -11.28
N ASN A 5 15.75 -1.35 -10.20
CA ASN A 5 16.14 0.06 -10.20
C ASN A 5 15.09 1.04 -10.76
N THR A 6 13.80 0.70 -10.68
CA THR A 6 12.68 1.57 -11.12
C THR A 6 11.77 1.97 -9.95
N ASN A 7 12.32 2.06 -8.74
CA ASN A 7 11.57 2.56 -7.58
C ASN A 7 11.23 4.03 -7.79
N GLY A 8 9.98 4.39 -7.50
CA GLY A 8 9.44 5.74 -7.61
C GLY A 8 8.57 6.06 -6.39
N SER A 9 7.46 6.76 -6.58
CA SER A 9 6.56 7.16 -5.49
C SER A 9 5.50 6.13 -5.12
N GLN A 10 5.22 5.15 -6.00
CA GLN A 10 4.20 4.13 -5.73
C GLN A 10 4.68 3.14 -4.68
N PHE A 11 3.82 2.89 -3.69
CA PHE A 11 3.99 1.86 -2.67
C PHE A 11 2.70 1.06 -2.52
N PHE A 12 2.77 -0.05 -1.79
CA PHE A 12 1.61 -0.86 -1.40
C PHE A 12 1.81 -1.37 0.03
N ILE A 13 0.70 -1.76 0.66
CA ILE A 13 0.67 -2.37 2.00
C ILE A 13 0.28 -3.84 1.82
N CYS A 14 1.01 -4.75 2.45
CA CYS A 14 0.68 -6.18 2.42
C CYS A 14 -0.42 -6.46 3.47
N LEU A 15 -1.48 -7.15 3.06
CA LEU A 15 -2.60 -7.52 3.95
C LEU A 15 -2.34 -8.84 4.71
N GLU A 16 -1.40 -9.63 4.21
CA GLU A 16 -0.97 -10.89 4.80
C GLU A 16 0.52 -11.13 4.48
N ASP A 17 1.09 -12.19 5.04
CA ASP A 17 2.47 -12.60 4.72
C ASP A 17 2.49 -13.26 3.34
N VAL A 18 2.78 -12.45 2.32
CA VAL A 18 2.71 -12.86 0.90
C VAL A 18 4.04 -13.34 0.33
N GLY A 19 5.11 -13.43 1.14
CA GLY A 19 6.42 -13.92 0.68
C GLY A 19 6.93 -13.20 -0.58
N LEU A 20 6.92 -11.86 -0.57
CA LEU A 20 7.27 -11.05 -1.75
C LEU A 20 8.64 -11.46 -2.31
N PRO A 21 8.79 -11.53 -3.65
CA PRO A 21 10.09 -11.77 -4.26
C PRO A 21 11.05 -10.62 -3.92
N HIS A 22 12.36 -10.90 -3.92
CA HIS A 22 13.43 -9.93 -3.63
C HIS A 22 13.48 -8.68 -4.55
N ALA A 23 12.54 -8.56 -5.50
CA ALA A 23 12.35 -7.40 -6.35
C ALA A 23 11.65 -6.22 -5.64
N TYR A 24 11.13 -6.40 -4.42
CA TYR A 24 10.47 -5.36 -3.65
C TYR A 24 11.28 -4.98 -2.40
N THR A 25 11.43 -3.68 -2.15
CA THR A 25 12.10 -3.16 -0.96
C THR A 25 11.08 -2.90 0.13
N ILE A 26 11.16 -3.65 1.23
CA ILE A 26 10.39 -3.37 2.45
C ILE A 26 11.09 -2.21 3.17
N PHE A 27 10.37 -1.08 3.37
CA PHE A 27 10.94 0.12 3.99
C PHE A 27 10.21 0.58 5.26
N GLY A 28 9.11 -0.08 5.65
CA GLY A 28 8.32 0.30 6.82
C GLY A 28 7.25 -0.73 7.16
N LYS A 29 6.54 -0.46 8.26
CA LYS A 29 5.37 -1.22 8.70
C LYS A 29 4.31 -0.27 9.22
N VAL A 30 3.04 -0.65 9.07
CA VAL A 30 1.91 0.07 9.69
C VAL A 30 1.95 -0.20 11.19
N THR A 31 1.94 0.85 12.00
CA THR A 31 1.91 0.74 13.48
C THR A 31 0.53 0.97 14.06
N GLU A 32 -0.30 1.78 13.38
CA GLU A 32 -1.67 2.12 13.75
C GLU A 32 -2.51 2.34 12.48
N GLY A 33 -3.84 2.16 12.56
CA GLY A 33 -4.76 2.43 11.45
C GLY A 33 -4.92 1.31 10.41
N MET A 34 -4.62 0.05 10.76
CA MET A 34 -4.84 -1.11 9.87
C MET A 34 -6.32 -1.32 9.53
N ASP A 35 -7.25 -0.92 10.40
CA ASP A 35 -8.69 -0.94 10.13
C ASP A 35 -9.08 -0.09 8.91
N ALA A 36 -8.43 1.07 8.72
CA ALA A 36 -8.62 1.88 7.52
C ALA A 36 -8.04 1.19 6.26
N VAL A 37 -6.91 0.50 6.40
CA VAL A 37 -6.32 -0.30 5.31
C VAL A 37 -7.26 -1.44 4.91
N ASP A 38 -7.82 -2.16 5.89
CA ASP A 38 -8.75 -3.27 5.67
C ASP A 38 -10.07 -2.78 5.04
N ALA A 39 -10.56 -1.61 5.44
CA ALA A 39 -11.73 -0.99 4.82
C ALA A 39 -11.49 -0.67 3.33
N ILE A 40 -10.31 -0.14 2.98
CA ILE A 40 -9.94 0.10 1.57
C ILE A 40 -9.84 -1.22 0.82
N ALA A 41 -9.18 -2.23 1.41
CA ALA A 41 -8.98 -3.55 0.80
C ALA A 41 -10.28 -4.31 0.50
N THR A 42 -11.35 -4.03 1.25
CA THR A 42 -12.67 -4.66 1.07
C THR A 42 -13.60 -3.91 0.11
N THR A 43 -13.13 -2.81 -0.48
CA THR A 43 -13.86 -2.06 -1.52
C THR A 43 -14.17 -2.98 -2.72
N PRO A 44 -15.43 -3.03 -3.20
CA PRO A 44 -15.77 -3.79 -4.40
C PRO A 44 -14.92 -3.39 -5.60
N LEU A 45 -14.67 -4.31 -6.52
CA LEU A 45 -13.86 -4.06 -7.72
C LEU A 45 -14.69 -4.00 -9.00
N HIS A 46 -14.28 -3.13 -9.92
CA HIS A 46 -14.62 -3.16 -11.33
C HIS A 46 -13.40 -3.64 -12.14
N GLY A 47 -13.29 -4.96 -12.29
CA GLY A 47 -12.08 -5.60 -12.83
C GLY A 47 -10.95 -5.54 -11.81
N GLU A 48 -9.82 -4.95 -12.17
CA GLU A 48 -8.67 -4.74 -11.26
C GLU A 48 -8.70 -3.38 -10.55
N ARG A 49 -9.73 -2.56 -10.80
CA ARG A 49 -9.85 -1.21 -10.21
C ARG A 49 -10.90 -1.20 -9.10
N PRO A 50 -10.67 -0.49 -7.99
CA PRO A 50 -11.72 -0.23 -7.00
C PRO A 50 -12.94 0.44 -7.64
N ALA A 51 -14.13 0.09 -7.16
CA ALA A 51 -15.39 0.71 -7.57
C ALA A 51 -15.53 2.13 -7.04
N GLU A 52 -14.86 2.43 -5.92
CA GLU A 52 -14.78 3.76 -5.34
C GLU A 52 -13.31 4.14 -5.15
N ASP A 53 -12.97 5.40 -5.49
CA ASP A 53 -11.62 5.90 -5.36
C ASP A 53 -11.27 6.20 -3.89
N ALA A 54 -10.09 5.77 -3.46
CA ALA A 54 -9.50 6.13 -2.17
C ALA A 54 -8.32 7.09 -2.38
N PHE A 55 -8.28 8.19 -1.61
CA PHE A 55 -7.25 9.22 -1.72
C PHE A 55 -6.59 9.50 -0.37
N ILE A 56 -5.26 9.62 -0.38
CA ILE A 56 -4.52 10.23 0.74
C ILE A 56 -4.78 11.73 0.69
N ARG A 57 -5.53 12.25 1.67
CA ARG A 57 -5.91 13.68 1.71
C ARG A 57 -4.81 14.57 2.28
N SER A 58 -4.05 14.07 3.25
CA SER A 58 -2.91 14.72 3.88
C SER A 58 -1.90 13.65 4.30
N CYS A 59 -0.63 14.03 4.42
CA CYS A 59 0.42 13.19 4.95
C CYS A 59 1.41 14.06 5.74
N ASP A 60 1.74 13.63 6.95
CA ASP A 60 2.65 14.31 7.85
C ASP A 60 3.80 13.37 8.21
N VAL A 61 5.03 13.89 8.17
CA VAL A 61 6.21 13.15 8.60
C VAL A 61 6.58 13.63 9.99
N SER A 62 6.46 12.73 10.97
CA SER A 62 6.90 12.96 12.35
C SER A 62 8.19 12.19 12.63
N ALA A 63 9.05 12.78 13.47
CA ALA A 63 10.10 12.00 14.12
C ALA A 63 9.44 11.15 15.21
N GLY A 64 9.84 9.88 15.28
CA GLY A 64 9.43 8.97 16.36
C GLY A 64 10.07 9.31 17.70
#